data_AF-A4TVX5-F1
#
_entry.id   AF-A4TVX5-F1
#
_cell.length_a   1.000
_cell.length_b   1.000
_cell.length_c   1.000
_cell.angle_alpha   90.00
_cell.angle_beta   90.00
_cell.angle_gamma   90.00
#
_symmetry.space_group_name_H-M   'P 1'
#
loop_
_entity.id
_entity.type
_entity.pdbx_description
1 polymer ?
#
loop_
_entity_poly.entity_id
_entity_poly.type
_entity_poly.pdbx_seq_one_letter_code
_entity_poly.pdbx_strand_id
1 'polypeptide(L)'
;MSRLEKGTKVPFMGLDKAPEHELAIALADALRAELGSRSVAKTVARWTGTSDRAVKKWLAGKAVPGGMHLVALMRHSDQVLAAVLKAAGRS
;
A
#
# COMPACT_ATOMS: atom_id res chain seq x y z
N MET A 1 14.51 43.50 -10.23
CA MET A 1 15.10 42.24 -9.75
C MET A 1 13.99 41.43 -9.09
N SER A 2 13.57 40.32 -9.73
CA SER A 2 12.37 39.57 -9.34
C SER A 2 12.62 38.76 -8.06
N ARG A 3 11.75 38.94 -7.07
CA ARG A 3 11.69 38.22 -5.81
C ARG A 3 11.26 36.79 -6.10
N LEU A 4 12.16 35.81 -5.93
CA LEU A 4 11.83 34.40 -5.97
C LEU A 4 10.93 34.08 -4.77
N GLU A 5 9.62 34.19 -4.96
CA GLU A 5 8.60 33.61 -4.10
C GLU A 5 8.82 32.09 -4.11
N LYS A 6 9.64 31.61 -3.18
CA LYS A 6 9.88 30.19 -2.93
C LYS A 6 8.57 29.62 -2.42
N GLY A 7 7.73 29.14 -3.33
CA GLY A 7 6.42 28.58 -3.03
C GLY A 7 6.51 27.65 -1.82
N THR A 8 5.72 27.97 -0.80
CA THR A 8 5.59 27.17 0.41
C THR A 8 5.23 25.76 -0.02
N LYS A 9 6.16 24.81 0.16
CA LYS A 9 5.86 23.38 0.05
C LYS A 9 4.88 23.07 1.18
N VAL A 10 3.60 23.11 0.87
CA VAL A 10 2.56 22.69 1.78
C VAL A 10 2.77 21.20 2.05
N PRO A 11 2.96 20.77 3.31
CA PRO A 11 3.16 19.38 3.63
C PRO A 11 1.80 18.69 3.63
N PHE A 12 1.23 18.43 2.45
CA PHE A 12 0.49 17.18 2.33
C PHE A 12 1.46 15.98 2.49
N MET A 13 2.75 16.24 2.25
CA MET A 13 3.90 15.34 2.32
C MET A 13 4.53 15.25 3.73
N GLY A 14 3.75 15.51 4.78
CA GLY A 14 4.15 15.48 6.19
C GLY A 14 3.62 14.27 6.96
N LEU A 15 3.04 13.27 6.29
CA LEU A 15 3.03 11.93 6.84
C LEU A 15 4.48 11.47 6.77
N ASP A 16 5.11 11.27 7.92
CA ASP A 16 6.46 10.69 7.98
C ASP A 16 6.52 9.43 7.11
N LYS A 17 7.70 8.94 6.70
CA LYS A 17 7.72 7.64 5.99
C LYS A 17 7.26 6.47 6.86
N ALA A 18 7.14 6.69 8.18
CA ALA A 18 6.73 5.69 9.14
C ALA A 18 5.31 5.14 8.88
N PRO A 19 4.24 5.94 8.73
CA PRO A 19 2.89 5.40 8.49
C PRO A 19 2.77 4.72 7.12
N GLU A 20 3.50 5.20 6.10
CA GLU A 20 3.55 4.52 4.79
C GLU A 20 4.21 3.14 4.91
N HIS A 21 5.32 3.04 5.65
CA HIS A 21 6.03 1.79 5.85
C HIS A 21 5.22 0.81 6.70
N GLU A 22 4.60 1.28 7.78
CA GLU A 22 3.72 0.49 8.64
C GLU A 22 2.52 -0.06 7.85
N LEU A 23 1.89 0.77 7.02
CA LEU A 23 0.82 0.33 6.14
C LEU A 23 1.32 -0.72 5.14
N ALA A 24 2.50 -0.52 4.54
CA ALA A 24 3.07 -1.48 3.59
C ALA A 24 3.32 -2.85 4.26
N ILE A 25 3.81 -2.87 5.51
CA ILE A 25 4.00 -4.10 6.28
C ILE A 25 2.65 -4.74 6.59
N ALA A 26 1.68 -3.97 7.10
CA ALA A 26 0.36 -4.49 7.45
C ALA A 26 -0.36 -5.12 6.25
N LEU A 27 -0.28 -4.48 5.07
CA LEU A 27 -0.81 -5.02 3.83
C LEU A 27 -0.11 -6.31 3.39
N ALA A 28 1.22 -6.36 3.53
CA ALA A 28 1.99 -7.55 3.20
C ALA A 28 1.61 -8.75 4.09
N ASP A 29 1.43 -8.50 5.38
CA ASP A 29 1.07 -9.53 6.35
C ASP A 29 -0.36 -10.02 6.16
N ALA A 30 -1.30 -9.10 5.89
CA ALA A 30 -2.68 -9.45 5.52
C ALA A 30 -2.72 -10.38 4.30
N LEU A 31 -1.99 -10.03 3.23
CA LEU A 31 -1.93 -10.84 2.01
C LEU A 31 -1.30 -12.22 2.23
N ARG A 32 -0.25 -12.29 3.07
CA ARG A 32 0.38 -13.57 3.41
C ARG A 32 -0.51 -14.46 4.26
N ALA A 33 -1.22 -13.88 5.23
CA ALA A 33 -2.13 -14.59 6.11
C ALA A 33 -3.29 -15.20 5.33
N GLU A 34 -3.80 -14.49 4.33
CA GLU A 34 -4.95 -14.95 3.54
C GLU A 34 -4.58 -15.97 2.46
N LEU A 35 -3.50 -15.74 1.71
CA LEU A 35 -3.21 -16.50 0.47
C LEU A 35 -2.12 -17.56 0.60
N GLY A 36 -1.40 -17.58 1.73
CA GLY A 36 -0.24 -18.46 1.95
C GLY A 36 0.98 -18.10 1.09
N SER A 37 2.18 -18.52 1.52
CA SER A 37 3.43 -17.98 0.95
C SER A 37 3.71 -18.34 -0.51
N ARG A 38 3.21 -19.49 -0.99
CA ARG A 38 3.62 -20.08 -2.28
C ARG A 38 2.87 -19.49 -3.49
N SER A 39 1.65 -19.00 -3.28
CA SER A 39 0.74 -18.52 -4.34
C SER A 39 0.39 -17.03 -4.22
N VAL A 40 0.74 -16.37 -3.12
CA VAL A 40 0.35 -14.97 -2.85
C VAL A 40 0.73 -14.02 -3.99
N ALA A 41 1.97 -14.11 -4.51
CA ALA A 41 2.44 -13.17 -5.52
C ALA A 41 1.67 -13.27 -6.85
N LYS A 42 1.43 -14.49 -7.34
CA LYS A 42 0.69 -14.71 -8.60
C LYS A 42 -0.79 -14.36 -8.45
N THR A 43 -1.37 -14.66 -7.30
CA THR A 43 -2.78 -14.36 -7.02
C THR A 43 -3.00 -12.85 -6.97
N VAL A 44 -2.14 -12.14 -6.24
CA VAL A 44 -2.16 -10.67 -6.16
C VAL A 44 -1.92 -10.03 -7.53
N ALA A 45 -0.98 -10.54 -8.32
CA ALA A 45 -0.74 -10.07 -9.69
C ALA A 45 -2.00 -10.24 -10.55
N ARG A 46 -2.68 -11.39 -10.45
CA ARG A 46 -3.94 -11.65 -11.16
C ARG A 46 -5.08 -10.72 -10.73
N TRP A 47 -5.23 -10.44 -9.44
CA TRP A 47 -6.27 -9.54 -8.93
C TRP A 47 -6.07 -8.09 -9.37
N THR A 48 -4.82 -7.64 -9.36
CA THR A 48 -4.48 -6.23 -9.60
C THR A 48 -4.08 -5.92 -11.04
N GLY A 49 -3.85 -6.94 -11.88
CA GLY A 49 -3.35 -6.79 -13.24
C GLY A 49 -1.93 -6.22 -13.32
N THR A 50 -1.17 -6.26 -12.22
CA THR A 50 0.15 -5.62 -12.12
C THR A 50 1.31 -6.59 -12.33
N SER A 51 2.52 -6.06 -12.51
CA SER A 51 3.73 -6.88 -12.66
C SER A 51 4.13 -7.60 -11.36
N ASP A 52 4.64 -8.84 -11.47
CA ASP A 52 5.22 -9.60 -10.36
C ASP A 52 6.26 -8.81 -9.56
N ARG A 53 7.02 -7.91 -10.22
CA ARG A 53 8.02 -7.06 -9.56
C ARG A 53 7.36 -6.09 -8.58
N ALA A 54 6.25 -5.46 -8.97
CA ALA A 54 5.51 -4.54 -8.09
C ALA A 54 4.91 -5.30 -6.91
N VAL A 55 4.28 -6.45 -7.18
CA VAL A 55 3.73 -7.33 -6.13
C VAL A 55 4.81 -7.74 -5.13
N LYS A 56 5.99 -8.15 -5.59
CA LYS A 56 7.11 -8.51 -4.71
C LYS A 56 7.57 -7.35 -3.83
N LYS A 57 7.51 -6.10 -4.31
CA LYS A 57 7.82 -4.92 -3.47
C LYS A 57 6.76 -4.71 -2.38
N TRP A 58 5.48 -4.88 -2.71
CA TRP A 58 4.39 -4.78 -1.74
C TRP A 58 4.48 -5.87 -0.68
N LEU A 59 4.67 -7.12 -1.12
CA LEU A 59 4.88 -8.24 -0.21
C LEU A 59 6.15 -8.05 0.63
N ALA A 60 7.20 -7.42 0.13
CA ALA A 60 8.37 -7.10 0.93
C ALA A 60 8.16 -5.93 1.92
N GLY A 61 6.96 -5.32 1.99
CA GLY A 61 6.68 -4.15 2.83
C GLY A 61 7.45 -2.89 2.42
N LYS A 62 7.97 -2.84 1.18
CA LYS A 62 8.84 -1.75 0.70
C LYS A 62 8.08 -0.59 0.06
N ALA A 63 6.82 -0.81 -0.32
CA ALA A 63 5.97 0.19 -0.95
C ALA A 63 4.50 -0.16 -0.75
N VAL A 64 3.65 0.86 -0.65
CA VAL A 64 2.19 0.70 -0.64
C VAL A 64 1.68 0.59 -2.09
N PRO A 65 0.67 -0.26 -2.37
CA PRO A 65 0.01 -0.27 -3.68
C PRO A 65 -0.65 1.08 -3.95
N GLY A 66 -0.50 1.60 -5.18
CA GLY A 66 -1.23 2.80 -5.58
C GLY A 66 -2.75 2.62 -5.49
N GLY A 67 -3.51 3.71 -5.38
CA GLY A 67 -4.94 3.70 -5.01
C GLY A 67 -5.80 2.66 -5.74
N MET A 68 -5.73 2.57 -7.08
CA MET A 68 -6.52 1.59 -7.84
C MET A 68 -6.12 0.14 -7.56
N HIS A 69 -4.83 -0.13 -7.39
CA HIS A 69 -4.36 -1.46 -7.01
C HIS A 69 -4.82 -1.80 -5.59
N LEU A 70 -4.80 -0.84 -4.67
CA LEU A 70 -5.29 -1.03 -3.30
C LEU A 70 -6.79 -1.33 -3.27
N VAL A 71 -7.59 -0.60 -4.04
CA VAL A 71 -9.04 -0.87 -4.19
C VAL A 71 -9.30 -2.27 -4.75
N ALA A 72 -8.52 -2.70 -5.75
CA ALA A 72 -8.63 -4.06 -6.27
C ALA A 72 -8.31 -5.11 -5.20
N LEU A 73 -7.27 -4.89 -4.38
CA LEU A 73 -6.97 -5.80 -3.26
C LEU A 73 -8.09 -5.85 -2.23
N MET A 74 -8.62 -4.70 -1.79
CA MET A 74 -9.72 -4.64 -0.81
C MET A 74 -11.01 -5.29 -1.32
N ARG A 75 -11.22 -5.35 -2.64
CA ARG A 75 -12.37 -6.06 -3.23
C ARG A 75 -12.25 -7.58 -3.14
N HIS A 76 -11.03 -8.10 -3.09
CA HIS A 76 -10.75 -9.52 -3.11
C HIS A 76 -10.32 -10.08 -1.75
N SER A 77 -9.95 -9.23 -0.80
CA SER A 77 -9.37 -9.59 0.50
C SER A 77 -9.94 -8.73 1.63
N ASP A 78 -10.71 -9.38 2.51
CA ASP A 78 -11.26 -8.75 3.71
C ASP A 78 -10.15 -8.39 4.71
N GLN A 79 -9.05 -9.17 4.75
CA GLN A 79 -7.90 -8.88 5.61
C GLN A 79 -7.20 -7.59 5.19
N VAL A 80 -7.06 -7.34 3.88
CA VAL A 80 -6.50 -6.09 3.36
C VAL A 80 -7.41 -4.91 3.66
N LEU A 81 -8.73 -5.07 3.50
CA LEU A 81 -9.70 -4.04 3.87
C LEU A 81 -9.60 -3.69 5.37
N ALA A 82 -9.57 -4.70 6.24
CA ALA A 82 -9.42 -4.52 7.68
C ALA A 82 -8.11 -3.80 8.05
N ALA A 83 -6.99 -4.14 7.39
CA ALA A 83 -5.70 -3.47 7.60
C ALA A 83 -5.76 -1.97 7.27
N VAL A 84 -6.40 -1.61 6.15
CA VAL A 84 -6.60 -0.21 5.73
C VAL A 84 -7.51 0.54 6.70
N LEU A 85 -8.62 -0.07 7.14
CA LEU A 85 -9.53 0.53 8.11
C LEU A 85 -8.83 0.80 9.44
N LYS A 86 -8.05 -0.18 9.94
CA LYS A 86 -7.26 -0.03 11.16
C LYS A 86 -6.24 1.11 11.04
N ALA A 87 -5.54 1.20 9.89
CA ALA A 87 -4.63 2.31 9.63
C ALA A 87 -5.34 3.67 9.54
N ALA A 88 -6.61 3.68 9.14
CA ALA A 88 -7.47 4.87 9.16
C ALA A 88 -8.08 5.19 10.53
N GLY A 89 -7.73 4.43 11.58
CA GLY A 89 -8.29 4.59 12.94
C GLY A 89 -9.75 4.14 13.03
N ARG A 90 -10.17 3.20 12.18
CA ARG A 90 -11.53 2.65 12.12
C ARG A 90 -11.49 1.15 12.40
N SER A 91 -12.54 0.62 13.03
CA SER A 91 -12.70 -0.80 13.39
C SER A 91 -14.04 -1.33 12.90
#